data_AF-A0A3P7E703-F1
#
_entry.id   AF-A0A3P7E703-F1
#
_cell.length_a   1.000
_cell.length_b   1.000
_cell.length_c   1.000
_cell.angle_alpha   90.00
_cell.angle_beta   90.00
_cell.angle_gamma   90.00
#
_symmetry.space_group_name_H-M   'P 1'
#
loop_
_entity.id
_entity.type
_entity.pdbx_description
1 polymer ?
#
loop_
_entity_poly.entity_id
_entity_poly.type
_entity_poly.pdbx_seq_one_letter_code
_entity_poly.pdbx_strand_id
1 'polypeptide(L)'
;EEFDKYIDEQLRFEDIIYEIFEDKVNGTCASEKMKEALLEIACLMRERDIPQQEIQNKLDGIADNFNETEVIELNHLWLTISEEAMIEAKVKFENGNYTMEAVGNFTEMRENEANYILEEVETDNFENELLSLKNECH
;
A
#
# COMPACT_ATOMS: atom_id res chain seq x y z
N GLU A 1 22.62 18.05 -8.49
CA GLU A 1 21.64 19.02 -9.01
C GLU A 1 20.45 18.36 -9.68
N GLU A 2 20.58 17.75 -10.87
CA GLU A 2 19.43 17.08 -11.52
C GLU A 2 18.89 15.89 -10.72
N PHE A 3 19.78 15.07 -10.16
CA PHE A 3 19.40 13.94 -9.29
C PHE A 3 18.70 14.42 -8.02
N ASP A 4 19.23 15.44 -7.34
CA ASP A 4 18.61 15.99 -6.12
C ASP A 4 17.21 16.54 -6.43
N LYS A 5 17.07 17.27 -7.55
CA LYS A 5 15.77 17.76 -8.03
C LYS A 5 14.79 16.62 -8.31
N TYR A 6 15.26 15.51 -8.89
CA TYR A 6 14.42 14.34 -9.13
C TYR A 6 13.95 13.71 -7.81
N ILE A 7 14.82 13.55 -6.82
CA ILE A 7 14.45 13.02 -5.51
C ILE A 7 13.46 13.94 -4.80
N ASP A 8 13.67 15.26 -4.86
CA ASP A 8 12.75 16.26 -4.32
C ASP A 8 11.37 16.18 -4.99
N GLU A 9 11.32 15.97 -6.31
CA GLU A 9 10.05 15.80 -7.05
C GLU A 9 9.33 14.51 -6.66
N GLN A 10 10.05 13.40 -6.45
CA GLN A 10 9.47 12.14 -5.99
C GLN A 10 8.90 12.25 -4.56
N LEU A 11 9.66 12.84 -3.64
CA LEU A 11 9.21 13.09 -2.26
C LEU A 11 7.93 13.94 -2.25
N ARG A 12 7.88 14.99 -3.05
CA ARG A 12 6.69 15.83 -3.17
C ARG A 12 5.49 15.09 -3.76
N PHE A 13 5.73 14.18 -4.72
CA PHE A 13 4.66 13.36 -5.28
C PHE A 13 4.12 12.36 -4.25
N GLU A 14 5.00 11.71 -3.49
CA GLU A 14 4.64 10.84 -2.37
C GLU A 14 3.83 11.57 -1.29
N ASP A 15 4.22 12.80 -0.94
CA ASP A 15 3.50 13.64 0.01
C ASP A 15 2.08 13.96 -0.48
N ILE A 16 1.91 14.30 -1.77
CA ILE A 16 0.59 14.53 -2.37
C ILE A 16 -0.26 13.25 -2.32
N ILE A 17 0.32 12.08 -2.60
CA ILE A 17 -0.40 10.81 -2.49
C ILE A 17 -0.87 10.59 -1.05
N TYR A 18 0.00 10.82 -0.07
CA TYR A 18 -0.33 10.62 1.34
C TYR A 18 -1.45 11.56 1.81
N GLU A 19 -1.41 12.84 1.46
CA GLU A 19 -2.48 13.80 1.79
C GLU A 19 -3.83 13.35 1.21
N ILE A 20 -3.86 12.93 -0.07
CA ILE A 20 -5.09 12.45 -0.70
C ILE A 20 -5.57 11.15 -0.07
N PHE A 21 -4.63 10.25 0.23
CA PHE A 21 -4.93 8.97 0.88
C PHE A 21 -5.57 9.20 2.25
N GLU A 22 -4.99 10.07 3.08
CA GLU A 22 -5.52 10.44 4.39
C GLU A 22 -6.93 11.04 4.29
N ASP A 23 -7.15 11.98 3.36
CA ASP A 23 -8.47 12.56 3.10
C ASP A 23 -9.50 11.50 2.70
N LYS A 24 -9.12 10.55 1.84
CA LYS A 24 -9.99 9.46 1.39
C LYS A 24 -10.27 8.45 2.50
N VAL A 25 -9.29 8.08 3.32
CA VAL A 25 -9.50 7.22 4.49
C VAL A 25 -10.52 7.87 5.43
N ASN A 26 -10.37 9.16 5.70
CA ASN A 26 -11.28 9.91 6.57
C ASN A 26 -12.69 10.05 5.99
N GLY A 27 -12.83 10.15 4.67
CA GLY A 27 -14.11 10.25 3.98
C GLY A 27 -14.83 8.92 3.74
N THR A 28 -14.10 7.81 3.65
CA THR A 28 -14.63 6.49 3.24
C THR A 28 -14.81 5.53 4.43
N CYS A 29 -13.83 5.46 5.33
CA CYS A 29 -13.83 4.47 6.40
C CYS A 29 -14.67 4.95 7.59
N ALA A 30 -15.63 4.14 8.05
CA ALA A 30 -16.42 4.46 9.24
C ALA A 30 -15.79 3.93 10.54
N SER A 31 -15.03 2.84 10.45
CA SER A 31 -14.38 2.19 11.59
C SER A 31 -13.07 2.91 11.94
N GLU A 32 -12.96 3.41 13.17
CA GLU A 32 -11.73 4.06 13.64
C GLU A 32 -10.54 3.10 13.60
N LYS A 33 -10.75 1.85 14.01
CA LYS A 33 -9.73 0.79 13.93
C LYS A 33 -9.22 0.58 12.49
N MET A 34 -10.10 0.65 11.50
CA MET A 34 -9.73 0.49 10.08
C MET A 34 -8.96 1.73 9.58
N LYS A 35 -9.36 2.93 10.00
CA LYS A 35 -8.62 4.16 9.69
C LYS A 35 -7.21 4.12 10.25
N GLU A 36 -7.07 3.80 11.53
CA GLU A 36 -5.78 3.71 12.21
C GLU A 36 -4.86 2.73 11.48
N ALA A 37 -5.35 1.53 11.13
CA ALA A 37 -4.56 0.55 10.39
C ALA A 37 -4.15 1.03 8.99
N LEU A 38 -5.08 1.62 8.21
CA LEU A 38 -4.77 2.13 6.87
C LEU A 38 -3.73 3.26 6.92
N LEU A 39 -3.83 4.15 7.91
CA LEU A 39 -2.87 5.24 8.09
C LEU A 39 -1.52 4.73 8.60
N GLU A 40 -1.51 3.73 9.47
CA GLU A 40 -0.28 3.08 9.93
C GLU A 40 0.45 2.38 8.76
N ILE A 41 -0.28 1.63 7.92
CA ILE A 41 0.26 1.04 6.68
C ILE A 41 0.84 2.14 5.78
N ALA A 42 0.08 3.23 5.54
CA ALA A 42 0.56 4.34 4.72
C ALA A 42 1.84 4.99 5.25
N CYS A 43 1.97 5.11 6.58
CA CYS A 43 3.19 5.59 7.22
C CYS A 43 4.36 4.62 7.03
N LEU A 44 4.15 3.31 7.26
CA LEU A 44 5.17 2.28 7.08
C LEU A 44 5.71 2.24 5.65
N MET A 45 4.84 2.38 4.65
CA MET A 45 5.24 2.39 3.24
C MET A 45 6.06 3.64 2.84
N ARG A 46 6.13 4.66 3.70
CA ARG A 46 6.97 5.86 3.48
C ARG A 46 8.29 5.79 4.24
N GLU A 47 8.49 4.80 5.11
CA GLU A 47 9.72 4.65 5.87
C GLU A 47 10.86 4.21 4.93
N ARG A 48 11.92 5.02 4.89
CA ARG A 48 13.09 4.78 4.03
C ARG A 48 14.28 4.16 4.77
N ASP A 49 14.26 4.22 6.10
CA ASP A 49 15.39 3.86 6.96
C ASP A 49 15.27 2.46 7.58
N ILE A 50 14.20 1.72 7.27
CA ILE A 50 13.98 0.36 7.77
C ILE A 50 14.07 -0.68 6.65
N PRO A 51 14.60 -1.89 6.93
CA PRO A 51 14.62 -2.97 5.95
C PRO A 51 13.21 -3.42 5.55
N GLN A 52 13.02 -3.87 4.30
CA GLN A 52 11.75 -4.39 3.81
C GLN A 52 11.17 -5.52 4.69
N GLN A 53 12.02 -6.41 5.21
CA GLN A 53 11.57 -7.47 6.13
C GLN A 53 10.96 -6.90 7.42
N GLU A 54 11.46 -5.77 7.91
CA GLU A 54 10.91 -5.11 9.09
C GLU A 54 9.56 -4.44 8.78
N ILE A 55 9.39 -3.90 7.57
CA ILE A 55 8.09 -3.40 7.09
C ILE A 55 7.10 -4.56 7.08
N GLN A 56 7.44 -5.70 6.47
CA GLN A 56 6.57 -6.87 6.41
C GLN A 56 6.14 -7.34 7.80
N ASN A 57 7.10 -7.51 8.73
CA ASN A 57 6.78 -7.92 10.09
C ASN A 57 5.82 -6.95 10.81
N LYS A 58 5.89 -5.65 10.49
CA LYS A 58 4.97 -4.64 11.05
C LYS A 58 3.60 -4.72 10.38
N LEU A 59 3.52 -4.96 9.07
CA LEU A 59 2.26 -5.20 8.36
C LEU A 59 1.54 -6.44 8.90
N ASP A 60 2.27 -7.53 9.14
CA ASP A 60 1.72 -8.74 9.78
C ASP A 60 1.18 -8.41 11.18
N GLY A 61 1.92 -7.63 11.97
CA GLY A 61 1.47 -7.17 13.28
C GLY A 61 0.23 -6.27 13.25
N ILE A 62 0.02 -5.51 12.18
CA ILE A 62 -1.23 -4.75 11.97
C ILE A 62 -2.37 -5.73 11.67
N ALA A 63 -2.16 -6.68 10.74
CA ALA A 63 -3.15 -7.67 10.33
C ALA A 63 -3.60 -8.59 11.48
N ASP A 64 -2.70 -8.94 12.41
CA ASP A 64 -2.99 -9.73 13.61
C ASP A 64 -4.07 -9.10 14.52
N ASN A 65 -4.33 -7.80 14.40
CA ASN A 65 -5.39 -7.13 15.15
C ASN A 65 -6.78 -7.35 14.56
N PHE A 66 -6.89 -7.97 13.39
CA PHE A 66 -8.12 -8.14 12.63
C PHE A 66 -8.45 -9.63 12.46
N ASN A 67 -9.74 -9.94 12.35
CA ASN A 67 -10.14 -11.27 11.90
C ASN A 67 -9.99 -11.41 10.38
N GLU A 68 -10.00 -12.62 9.85
CA GLU A 68 -9.82 -12.90 8.42
C GLU A 68 -10.71 -12.07 7.49
N THR A 69 -11.99 -11.89 7.84
CA THR A 69 -12.92 -11.07 7.04
C THR A 69 -12.53 -9.59 7.07
N GLU A 70 -12.13 -9.08 8.23
CA GLU A 70 -11.66 -7.70 8.36
C GLU A 70 -10.31 -7.47 7.66
N VAL A 71 -9.42 -8.46 7.62
CA VAL A 71 -8.15 -8.38 6.87
C VAL A 71 -8.42 -8.26 5.37
N ILE A 72 -9.35 -9.05 4.83
CA ILE A 72 -9.77 -8.95 3.43
C ILE A 72 -10.34 -7.55 3.13
N GLU A 73 -11.17 -7.02 4.03
CA GLU A 73 -11.72 -5.67 3.92
C GLU A 73 -10.61 -4.60 3.97
N LEU A 74 -9.67 -4.71 4.92
CA LEU A 74 -8.51 -3.82 5.05
C LEU A 74 -7.69 -3.79 3.75
N ASN A 75 -7.38 -4.97 3.19
CA ASN A 75 -6.63 -5.09 1.95
C ASN A 75 -7.39 -4.46 0.77
N HIS A 76 -8.70 -4.69 0.68
CA HIS A 76 -9.51 -4.10 -0.38
C HIS A 76 -9.57 -2.57 -0.29
N LEU A 77 -9.72 -2.03 0.92
CA LEU A 77 -9.69 -0.59 1.17
C LEU A 77 -8.32 0.01 0.87
N TRP A 78 -7.23 -0.63 1.30
CA TRP A 78 -5.87 -0.19 1.03
C TRP A 78 -5.61 -0.06 -0.47
N LEU A 79 -5.95 -1.09 -1.25
CA LEU A 79 -5.76 -1.09 -2.71
C LEU A 79 -6.61 -0.02 -3.39
N THR A 80 -7.92 0.02 -3.08
CA THR A 80 -8.85 0.97 -3.69
C THR A 80 -8.46 2.42 -3.41
N ILE A 81 -8.21 2.75 -2.14
CA ILE A 81 -7.87 4.11 -1.74
C ILE A 81 -6.50 4.50 -2.29
N SER A 82 -5.52 3.59 -2.29
CA SER A 82 -4.20 3.85 -2.88
C SER A 82 -4.28 4.12 -4.37
N GLU A 83 -5.06 3.34 -5.12
CA GLU A 83 -5.25 3.54 -6.55
C GLU A 83 -5.89 4.91 -6.84
N GLU A 84 -6.98 5.23 -6.14
CA GLU A 84 -7.64 6.53 -6.29
C GLU A 84 -6.72 7.70 -5.91
N ALA A 85 -5.94 7.56 -4.83
CA ALA A 85 -4.98 8.57 -4.40
C ALA A 85 -3.87 8.78 -5.45
N MET A 86 -3.36 7.70 -6.04
CA MET A 86 -2.38 7.79 -7.13
C MET A 86 -2.95 8.47 -8.36
N ILE A 87 -4.17 8.14 -8.78
CA ILE A 87 -4.82 8.77 -9.94
C ILE A 87 -4.99 10.27 -9.71
N GLU A 88 -5.50 10.66 -8.53
CA GLU A 88 -5.71 12.06 -8.20
C GLU A 88 -4.38 12.82 -8.02
N ALA A 89 -3.36 12.18 -7.42
CA ALA A 89 -2.03 12.76 -7.29
C ALA A 89 -1.42 13.05 -8.66
N LYS A 90 -1.51 12.11 -9.62
CA LYS A 90 -1.04 12.31 -11.00
C LYS A 90 -1.70 13.54 -11.63
N VAL A 91 -3.03 13.65 -11.51
CA VAL A 91 -3.77 14.80 -12.03
C VAL A 91 -3.35 16.11 -11.36
N LYS A 92 -3.15 16.13 -10.03
CA LYS A 92 -2.69 17.33 -9.31
C LYS A 92 -1.26 17.70 -9.66
N PHE A 93 -0.38 16.72 -9.80
CA PHE A 93 1.03 16.92 -10.13
C PHE A 93 1.21 17.44 -11.56
N GLU A 94 0.49 16.87 -12.53
CA GLU A 94 0.49 17.31 -13.93
C GLU A 94 -0.11 18.71 -14.11
N ASN A 95 -1.24 19.01 -13.44
CA ASN A 95 -1.86 20.33 -13.48
C ASN A 95 -1.03 21.42 -12.77
N GLY A 96 0.00 21.05 -12.02
CA GLY A 96 0.93 21.94 -11.31
C GLY A 96 2.19 22.35 -12.11
N ASN A 97 2.35 21.93 -13.38
CA ASN A 97 3.56 22.10 -14.21
C ASN A 97 4.83 21.44 -13.64
N TYR A 98 4.77 20.14 -13.33
CA TYR A 98 5.95 19.31 -13.05
C TYR A 98 6.12 18.24 -14.16
N THR A 99 7.35 18.01 -14.58
CA THR A 99 7.68 17.16 -15.74
C THR A 99 7.42 15.68 -15.45
N MET A 100 6.58 15.06 -16.27
CA MET A 100 6.03 13.70 -16.17
C MET A 100 7.06 12.55 -16.13
N GLU A 101 8.35 12.80 -16.37
CA GLU A 101 9.41 11.76 -16.36
C GLU A 101 9.50 11.03 -15.01
N ALA A 102 9.10 11.69 -13.92
CA ALA A 102 9.07 11.12 -12.57
C ALA A 102 7.94 10.09 -12.33
N VAL A 103 6.79 10.23 -13.01
CA VAL A 103 5.57 9.48 -12.68
C VAL A 103 5.55 8.07 -13.29
N GLY A 104 6.21 7.90 -14.44
CA GLY A 104 6.29 6.61 -15.13
C GLY A 104 6.89 5.51 -14.26
N ASN A 105 8.01 5.81 -13.58
CA ASN A 105 8.72 4.85 -12.74
C ASN A 105 7.97 4.53 -11.43
N PHE A 106 7.22 5.48 -10.86
CA PHE A 106 6.52 5.25 -9.58
C PHE A 106 5.38 4.24 -9.73
N THR A 107 4.66 4.29 -10.87
CA THR A 107 3.57 3.35 -11.14
C THR A 107 4.10 1.92 -11.27
N GLU A 108 5.22 1.73 -12.00
CA GLU A 108 5.86 0.42 -12.15
C GLU A 108 6.45 -0.12 -10.82
N MET A 109 7.00 0.74 -9.96
CA MET A 109 7.49 0.30 -8.64
C MET A 109 6.35 -0.18 -7.73
N ARG A 110 5.24 0.56 -7.64
CA ARG A 110 4.12 0.16 -6.76
C ARG A 110 3.33 -1.03 -7.24
N GLU A 111 3.17 -1.21 -8.56
CA GLU A 111 2.55 -2.43 -9.10
C GLU A 111 3.33 -3.68 -8.67
N ASN A 112 4.66 -3.59 -8.59
CA ASN A 112 5.50 -4.68 -8.08
C ASN A 112 5.37 -4.89 -6.56
N GLU A 113 5.27 -3.81 -5.75
CA GLU A 113 5.09 -3.93 -4.29
C GLU A 113 3.71 -4.46 -3.90
N ALA A 114 2.65 -4.03 -4.59
CA ALA A 114 1.29 -4.53 -4.36
C ALA A 114 1.16 -6.01 -4.79
N ASN A 115 1.82 -6.41 -5.87
CA ASN A 115 1.89 -7.81 -6.28
C ASN A 115 2.68 -8.66 -5.27
N TYR A 116 3.71 -8.11 -4.61
CA TYR A 116 4.45 -8.84 -3.57
C TYR A 116 3.56 -9.17 -2.37
N ILE A 117 2.73 -8.22 -1.92
CA ILE A 117 1.77 -8.44 -0.82
C ILE A 117 0.68 -9.44 -1.23
N LEU A 118 0.25 -9.46 -2.50
CA LEU A 118 -0.74 -10.41 -3.00
C LEU A 118 -0.17 -11.83 -3.18
N GLU A 119 1.06 -11.96 -3.67
CA GLU A 119 1.68 -13.27 -3.87
C GLU A 119 1.88 -14.00 -2.55
N GLU A 120 2.34 -13.33 -1.47
CA GLU A 120 2.53 -13.99 -0.17
C GLU A 120 1.20 -14.44 0.46
N VAL A 121 0.14 -13.62 0.38
CA VAL A 121 -1.19 -13.98 0.93
C VAL A 121 -1.86 -15.09 0.12
N GLU A 122 -1.71 -15.12 -1.21
CA GLU A 122 -2.25 -16.23 -2.03
C GLU A 122 -1.45 -17.52 -1.85
N THR A 123 -0.12 -17.46 -1.70
CA THR A 123 0.68 -18.68 -1.49
C THR A 123 0.40 -19.32 -0.14
N ASP A 124 0.27 -18.54 0.93
CA ASP A 124 0.02 -19.10 2.26
C ASP A 124 -1.38 -19.72 2.35
N ASN A 125 -2.38 -19.11 1.70
CA ASN A 125 -3.72 -19.67 1.68
C ASN A 125 -3.79 -20.93 0.78
N PHE A 126 -3.12 -20.92 -0.37
CA PHE A 126 -3.08 -22.07 -1.27
C PHE A 126 -2.28 -23.25 -0.67
N GLU A 127 -1.14 -23.00 -0.01
CA GLU A 127 -0.37 -24.05 0.66
C GLU A 127 -1.13 -24.65 1.84
N ASN A 128 -1.86 -23.84 2.61
CA ASN A 128 -2.70 -24.33 3.71
C ASN A 128 -3.89 -25.16 3.21
N GLU A 129 -4.56 -24.75 2.12
CA GLU A 129 -5.60 -25.56 1.49
C GLU A 129 -5.05 -26.88 0.95
N LEU A 130 -3.86 -26.86 0.34
CA LEU A 130 -3.23 -28.05 -0.23
C LEU A 130 -2.77 -29.03 0.86
N LEU A 131 -2.29 -28.53 2.00
CA LEU A 131 -2.01 -29.32 3.20
C LEU A 131 -3.26 -29.91 3.84
N SER A 132 -4.36 -29.15 3.91
CA SER A 132 -5.65 -29.63 4.40
C SER A 132 -6.19 -30.78 3.53
N LEU A 133 -6.22 -30.59 2.20
CA LEU A 133 -6.60 -31.62 1.23
C LEU A 133 -5.73 -32.89 1.31
N LYS A 134 -4.44 -32.72 1.61
CA LYS A 134 -3.51 -33.86 1.77
C LYS A 134 -3.75 -34.63 3.06
N ASN A 135 -4.20 -33.97 4.13
CA ASN A 135 -4.50 -34.61 5.41
C ASN A 135 -5.89 -35.27 5.45
N GLU A 136 -6.84 -34.82 4.64
CA GLU A 136 -8.17 -35.46 4.53
C GLU A 136 -8.16 -36.77 3.72
N CYS A 137 -7.06 -37.08 3.03
CA CYS A 137 -6.96 -38.26 2.16
C CYS A 137 -6.23 -39.48 2.79
N HIS A 138 -6.01 -39.50 4.12
CA HIS A 138 -5.43 -40.62 4.87
C HIS A 138 -6.25 -40.96 6.13
#